data_AF-A0A1H6NDF2-F1
#
_entry.id   AF-A0A1H6NDF2-F1
#
_cell.length_a   1.000
_cell.length_b   1.000
_cell.length_c   1.000
_cell.angle_alpha   90.00
_cell.angle_beta   90.00
_cell.angle_gamma   90.00
#
_symmetry.space_group_name_H-M   'P 1'
#
loop_
_entity.id
_entity.type
_entity.pdbx_description
1 polymer ?
#
loop_
_entity_poly.entity_id
_entity_poly.type
_entity_poly.pdbx_seq_one_letter_code
_entity_poly.pdbx_strand_id
1 'polypeptide(L)'
;MDWFSRNQKLLAAIAAMFAGVSYWAAFELLLQSLISGSEFVTLVIAATATSLIIVFAPSIQEVSIGGNIIKLKQAKVDADETLKNLNNARVSMLVATLSSLRRSKPDFNESSSGFDDRASYFLSLYDANKDLLNNAVVAEEFRSGSEHFITESMKNINYHCRVHPNDGLGHRPSPEQLEGWYAKNRGTGGEVGSVPLQFVEYRKLIEISERLKSRR
;
A
#
# COMPACT_ATOMS: atom_id res chain seq x y z
N MET A 1 -4.31 -17.02 21.11
CA MET A 1 -4.83 -16.81 22.48
C MET A 1 -3.74 -16.67 23.54
N ASP A 2 -2.51 -17.20 23.33
CA ASP A 2 -1.43 -17.22 24.34
C ASP A 2 -0.70 -15.89 24.62
N TRP A 3 -0.78 -14.91 23.73
CA TRP A 3 -0.08 -13.63 23.93
C TRP A 3 -0.66 -12.82 25.11
N PHE A 4 -1.98 -12.86 25.30
CA PHE A 4 -2.67 -12.13 26.37
C PHE A 4 -2.43 -12.73 27.75
N SER A 5 -2.47 -14.07 27.88
CA SER A 5 -2.28 -14.75 29.16
C SER A 5 -0.84 -14.59 29.69
N ARG A 6 0.14 -14.55 28.79
CA ARG A 6 1.56 -14.35 29.14
C ARG A 6 1.83 -12.94 29.68
N ASN A 7 1.24 -11.91 29.05
CA ASN A 7 1.42 -10.52 29.49
C ASN A 7 0.69 -10.24 30.80
N GLN A 8 -0.47 -10.85 31.03
CA GLN A 8 -1.23 -10.66 32.28
C GLN A 8 -0.53 -11.32 33.49
N LYS A 9 0.10 -12.49 33.29
CA LYS A 9 0.94 -13.12 34.33
C LYS A 9 2.17 -12.27 34.65
N LEU A 10 2.81 -11.69 33.64
CA LEU A 10 3.96 -10.78 33.83
C LEU A 10 3.56 -9.53 34.62
N LEU A 11 2.45 -8.88 34.25
CA LEU A 11 1.95 -7.69 34.96
C LEU A 11 1.57 -8.01 36.41
N ALA A 12 0.93 -9.16 36.66
CA ALA A 12 0.64 -9.62 38.01
C ALA A 12 1.93 -9.85 38.82
N ALA A 13 2.96 -10.45 38.22
CA ALA A 13 4.26 -10.64 38.87
C ALA A 13 4.95 -9.30 39.20
N ILE A 14 4.91 -8.34 38.27
CA ILE A 14 5.45 -6.98 38.49
C ILE A 14 4.69 -6.28 39.62
N ALA A 15 3.36 -6.32 39.62
CA ALA A 15 2.55 -5.69 40.65
C ALA A 15 2.77 -6.34 42.04
N ALA A 16 2.95 -7.65 42.09
CA ALA A 16 3.26 -8.39 43.31
C ALA A 16 4.66 -8.05 43.84
N MET A 17 5.67 -7.96 42.97
CA MET A 17 7.01 -7.52 43.34
C MET A 17 7.01 -6.08 43.87
N PHE A 18 6.32 -5.17 43.19
CA PHE A 18 6.19 -3.77 43.64
C PHE A 18 5.53 -3.68 45.01
N ALA A 19 4.41 -4.38 45.24
CA ALA A 19 3.74 -4.41 46.54
C ALA A 19 4.66 -4.98 47.62
N GLY A 20 5.33 -6.10 47.34
CA GLY A 20 6.24 -6.77 48.29
C GLY A 20 7.41 -5.88 48.70
N VAL A 21 8.09 -5.25 47.73
CA VAL A 21 9.18 -4.30 47.99
C VAL A 21 8.68 -3.09 48.77
N SER A 22 7.51 -2.55 48.41
CA SER A 22 6.92 -1.40 49.09
C SER A 22 6.55 -1.70 50.53
N TYR A 23 5.97 -2.88 50.82
CA TYR A 23 5.64 -3.29 52.19
C TYR A 23 6.87 -3.54 53.03
N TRP A 24 7.89 -4.19 52.45
CA TRP A 24 9.15 -4.41 53.16
C TRP A 24 9.83 -3.09 53.52
N ALA A 25 9.91 -2.15 52.56
CA ALA A 25 10.46 -0.82 52.80
C ALA A 25 9.64 -0.03 53.85
N ALA A 26 8.30 -0.09 53.77
CA ALA A 26 7.42 0.55 54.74
C ALA A 26 7.64 0.01 56.17
N PHE A 27 7.84 -1.30 56.30
CA PHE A 27 8.08 -1.95 57.58
C PHE A 27 9.46 -1.59 58.16
N GLU A 28 10.51 -1.57 57.34
CA GLU A 28 11.85 -1.10 57.76
C GLU A 28 11.85 0.35 58.24
N LEU A 29 11.16 1.24 57.51
CA LEU A 29 11.02 2.65 57.92
C LEU A 29 10.29 2.80 59.26
N LEU A 30 9.29 1.95 59.52
CA LEU A 30 8.57 1.93 60.79
C LEU A 30 9.46 1.46 61.94
N LEU A 31 10.25 0.40 61.74
CA LEU A 31 11.20 -0.08 62.76
C LEU A 31 12.27 0.94 63.12
N GLN A 32 12.75 1.70 62.13
CA GLN A 32 13.70 2.78 62.33
C GLN A 32 13.06 4.05 62.92
N SER A 33 11.75 4.04 63.20
CA SER A 33 10.98 5.19 63.71
C SER A 33 11.08 6.43 62.81
N LEU A 34 11.36 6.26 61.52
CA LEU A 34 11.44 7.33 60.53
C LEU A 34 10.06 7.79 60.05
N ILE A 35 9.06 6.90 60.19
CA ILE A 35 7.66 7.17 59.90
C ILE A 35 6.80 6.76 61.10
N SER A 36 5.69 7.47 61.28
CA SER A 36 4.67 7.15 62.27
C SER A 36 3.79 5.98 61.81
N GLY A 37 3.08 5.36 62.75
CA GLY A 37 2.14 4.27 62.45
C GLY A 37 1.05 4.65 61.45
N SER A 38 0.57 5.91 61.46
CA SER A 38 -0.40 6.40 60.49
C SER A 38 0.19 6.53 59.08
N GLU A 39 1.42 7.04 58.96
CA GLU A 39 2.11 7.19 57.67
C GLU A 39 2.41 5.82 57.04
N PHE A 40 2.76 4.83 57.85
CA PHE A 40 2.90 3.44 57.42
C PHE A 40 1.61 2.91 56.76
N VAL A 41 0.46 3.09 57.43
CA VAL A 41 -0.84 2.64 56.89
C VAL A 41 -1.16 3.34 55.57
N THR A 42 -0.91 4.66 55.48
CA THR A 42 -1.12 5.42 54.23
C THR A 42 -0.26 4.88 53.09
N LEU A 43 1.01 4.56 53.35
CA LEU A 43 1.94 4.06 52.34
C LEU A 43 1.55 2.65 51.86
N VAL A 44 1.11 1.78 52.77
CA VAL A 44 0.57 0.46 52.43
C VAL A 44 -0.67 0.58 51.54
N ILE A 45 -1.61 1.45 51.88
CA ILE A 45 -2.82 1.68 51.08
C ILE A 45 -2.46 2.22 49.69
N ALA A 46 -1.57 3.20 49.60
CA ALA A 46 -1.15 3.78 48.33
C ALA A 46 -0.43 2.75 47.44
N ALA A 47 0.45 1.93 48.02
CA ALA A 47 1.13 0.84 47.31
C ALA A 47 0.12 -0.21 46.81
N THR A 48 -0.85 -0.58 47.64
CA THR A 48 -1.93 -1.52 47.27
C THR A 48 -2.76 -0.99 46.10
N ALA A 49 -3.23 0.25 46.19
CA ALA A 49 -4.02 0.90 45.15
C ALA A 49 -3.23 0.97 43.83
N THR A 50 -1.94 1.30 43.90
CA THR A 50 -1.05 1.37 42.74
C THR A 50 -0.87 -0.02 42.09
N SER A 51 -0.66 -1.07 42.88
CA SER A 51 -0.57 -2.44 42.36
C SER A 51 -1.86 -2.90 41.68
N LEU A 52 -3.02 -2.53 42.22
CA LEU A 52 -4.31 -2.80 41.58
C LEU A 52 -4.43 -2.07 40.24
N ILE A 53 -4.02 -0.79 40.17
CA ILE A 53 -3.98 -0.04 38.91
C ILE A 53 -3.08 -0.73 37.89
N ILE A 54 -1.89 -1.22 38.27
CA ILE A 54 -0.98 -1.92 37.34
C ILE A 54 -1.62 -3.20 36.77
N VAL A 55 -2.33 -3.97 37.59
CA VAL A 55 -3.00 -5.22 37.17
C VAL A 55 -4.22 -4.94 36.29
N PHE A 56 -5.01 -3.91 36.64
CA PHE A 56 -6.27 -3.59 35.96
C PHE A 56 -6.14 -2.57 34.84
N ALA A 57 -5.02 -1.85 34.71
CA ALA A 57 -4.75 -0.91 33.61
C ALA A 57 -5.06 -1.49 32.22
N PRO A 58 -4.63 -2.72 31.86
CA PRO A 58 -4.99 -3.33 30.57
C PRO A 58 -6.46 -3.78 30.48
N SER A 59 -7.17 -3.89 31.60
CA SER A 59 -8.59 -4.24 31.70
C SER A 59 -9.50 -3.01 31.61
N ILE A 60 -8.98 -1.79 31.79
CA ILE A 60 -9.70 -0.54 31.53
C ILE A 60 -9.77 -0.35 30.00
N GLN A 61 -10.64 -1.14 29.37
CA GLN A 61 -10.89 -1.13 27.93
C GLN A 61 -12.09 -0.24 27.55
N GLU A 62 -12.74 0.31 28.57
CA GLU A 62 -13.92 1.16 28.51
C GLU A 62 -13.60 2.48 29.21
N VAL A 63 -13.41 3.54 28.41
CA VAL A 63 -13.37 4.90 28.94
C VAL A 63 -14.72 5.52 28.62
N SER A 64 -15.52 5.77 29.65
CA SER A 64 -16.74 6.57 29.52
C SER A 64 -16.36 8.04 29.58
N ILE A 65 -16.39 8.71 28.43
CA ILE A 65 -16.24 10.17 28.36
C ILE A 65 -17.63 10.73 28.09
N GLY A 66 -18.18 11.47 29.06
CA GLY A 66 -19.48 12.15 28.89
C GLY A 66 -20.70 11.22 28.76
N GLY A 67 -20.64 10.00 29.32
CA GLY A 67 -21.75 9.04 29.26
C GLY A 67 -21.76 8.11 28.05
N ASN A 68 -20.80 8.26 27.13
CA ASN A 68 -20.63 7.34 26.00
C ASN A 68 -19.45 6.40 26.27
N ILE A 69 -19.74 5.10 26.34
CA ILE A 69 -18.75 4.05 26.58
C ILE A 69 -18.05 3.75 25.25
N ILE A 70 -16.80 4.23 25.08
CA ILE A 70 -16.00 3.91 23.90
C ILE A 70 -15.14 2.70 24.20
N LYS A 71 -15.49 1.56 23.60
CA LYS A 71 -14.69 0.32 23.65
C LYS A 71 -13.51 0.44 22.69
N LEU A 72 -12.36 0.91 23.18
CA LEU A 72 -11.14 1.17 22.39
C LEU A 72 -10.69 -0.04 21.54
N LYS A 73 -10.89 -1.26 22.05
CA LYS A 73 -10.57 -2.49 21.32
C LYS A 73 -11.51 -2.73 20.15
N GLN A 74 -12.82 -2.50 20.33
CA GLN A 74 -13.80 -2.65 19.26
C GLN A 74 -13.55 -1.61 18.17
N ALA A 75 -13.33 -0.35 18.57
CA ALA A 75 -12.99 0.72 17.63
C ALA A 75 -11.72 0.40 16.82
N LYS A 76 -10.70 -0.21 17.43
CA LYS A 76 -9.50 -0.67 16.70
C LYS A 76 -9.81 -1.81 15.73
N VAL A 77 -10.55 -2.84 16.17
CA VAL A 77 -10.92 -3.98 15.32
C VAL A 77 -11.78 -3.51 14.14
N ASP A 78 -12.76 -2.65 14.39
CA ASP A 78 -13.63 -2.08 13.36
C ASP A 78 -12.82 -1.22 12.38
N ALA A 79 -11.84 -0.46 12.86
CA ALA A 79 -10.93 0.32 12.01
C ALA A 79 -10.04 -0.59 11.14
N ASP A 80 -9.46 -1.65 11.71
CA ASP A 80 -8.64 -2.63 10.98
C ASP A 80 -9.47 -3.35 9.90
N GLU A 81 -10.71 -3.75 10.21
CA GLU A 81 -11.63 -4.35 9.26
C GLU A 81 -12.03 -3.37 8.15
N THR A 82 -12.33 -2.12 8.51
CA THR A 82 -12.65 -1.06 7.55
C THR A 82 -11.47 -0.80 6.61
N LEU A 83 -10.23 -0.72 7.13
CA LEU A 83 -9.02 -0.54 6.33
C LEU A 83 -8.82 -1.71 5.36
N LYS A 84 -9.05 -2.95 5.80
CA LYS A 84 -8.98 -4.12 4.93
C LYS A 84 -10.02 -4.04 3.81
N ASN A 85 -11.26 -3.68 4.13
CA ASN A 85 -12.33 -3.55 3.16
C ASN A 85 -12.07 -2.42 2.15
N LEU A 86 -11.54 -1.28 2.61
CA LEU A 86 -11.12 -0.17 1.76
C LEU A 86 -9.98 -0.58 0.82
N ASN A 87 -9.00 -1.32 1.31
CA ASN A 87 -7.90 -1.81 0.46
C ASN A 87 -8.40 -2.78 -0.61
N ASN A 88 -9.31 -3.69 -0.25
CA ASN A 88 -9.95 -4.59 -1.20
C ASN A 88 -10.78 -3.82 -2.24
N ALA A 89 -11.52 -2.80 -1.83
CA ALA A 89 -12.29 -1.94 -2.74
C ALA A 89 -11.37 -1.20 -3.71
N ARG A 90 -10.24 -0.65 -3.24
CA ARG A 90 -9.22 0.00 -4.07
C ARG A 90 -8.68 -0.97 -5.13
N VAL A 91 -8.35 -2.21 -4.76
CA VAL A 91 -7.90 -3.24 -5.69
C VAL A 91 -8.98 -3.55 -6.74
N SER A 92 -10.22 -3.80 -6.31
CA SER A 92 -11.33 -4.11 -7.21
C SER A 92 -11.63 -2.97 -8.19
N MET A 93 -11.61 -1.73 -7.72
CA MET A 93 -11.83 -0.55 -8.54
C MET A 93 -10.72 -0.38 -9.57
N LEU A 94 -9.45 -0.52 -9.17
CA LEU A 94 -8.32 -0.44 -10.08
C LEU A 94 -8.40 -1.52 -11.17
N VAL A 95 -8.69 -2.77 -10.80
CA VAL A 95 -8.88 -3.88 -11.75
C VAL A 95 -10.02 -3.58 -12.73
N ALA A 96 -11.15 -3.07 -12.24
CA ALA A 96 -12.27 -2.68 -13.09
C ALA A 96 -11.90 -1.55 -14.06
N THR A 97 -11.17 -0.53 -13.59
CA THR A 97 -10.68 0.58 -14.42
C THR A 97 -9.71 0.08 -15.50
N LEU A 98 -8.73 -0.76 -15.15
CA LEU A 98 -7.78 -1.33 -16.11
C LEU A 98 -8.48 -2.21 -17.16
N SER A 99 -9.43 -3.03 -16.72
CA SER A 99 -10.24 -3.86 -17.62
C SER A 99 -11.13 -3.02 -18.54
N SER A 100 -11.73 -1.95 -18.03
CA SER A 100 -12.53 -1.01 -18.83
C SER A 100 -11.66 -0.30 -19.87
N LEU A 101 -10.51 0.23 -19.45
CA LEU A 101 -9.57 0.91 -20.32
C LEU A 101 -9.10 0.00 -21.46
N ARG A 102 -8.76 -1.25 -21.16
CA ARG A 102 -8.37 -2.25 -22.17
C ARG A 102 -9.48 -2.60 -23.16
N ARG A 103 -10.76 -2.56 -22.74
CA ARG A 103 -11.92 -2.90 -23.58
C ARG A 103 -12.50 -1.71 -24.33
N SER A 104 -12.14 -0.50 -23.91
CA SER A 104 -12.56 0.72 -24.60
C SER A 104 -12.09 0.73 -26.05
N LYS A 105 -12.71 1.56 -26.88
CA LYS A 105 -12.20 1.85 -28.24
C LYS A 105 -11.35 3.11 -28.19
N PRO A 106 -10.35 3.25 -29.08
CA PRO A 106 -9.63 4.51 -29.18
C PRO A 106 -10.60 5.63 -29.57
N ASP A 107 -10.52 6.75 -28.85
CA ASP A 107 -11.25 7.96 -29.21
C ASP A 107 -10.31 8.93 -29.93
N PHE A 108 -10.46 9.02 -31.23
CA PHE A 108 -9.65 9.91 -32.07
C PHE A 108 -10.25 11.32 -32.18
N ASN A 109 -11.47 11.56 -31.68
CA ASN A 109 -12.15 12.85 -31.80
C ASN A 109 -11.74 13.84 -30.71
N GLU A 110 -11.41 13.37 -29.50
CA GLU A 110 -10.97 14.22 -28.38
C GLU A 110 -9.45 14.43 -28.33
N SER A 111 -8.66 13.55 -28.95
CA SER A 111 -7.21 13.70 -28.95
C SER A 111 -6.81 14.90 -29.83
N SER A 112 -6.27 15.95 -29.21
CA SER A 112 -5.74 17.13 -29.92
C SER A 112 -4.67 16.78 -30.97
N SER A 113 -4.10 15.59 -30.90
CA SER A 113 -3.06 15.07 -31.78
C SER A 113 -3.57 14.09 -32.84
N GLY A 114 -4.78 13.53 -32.72
CA GLY A 114 -5.27 12.43 -33.59
C GLY A 114 -4.66 11.05 -33.25
N PHE A 115 -4.26 10.84 -32.00
CA PHE A 115 -3.60 9.61 -31.52
C PHE A 115 -4.34 9.03 -30.32
N ASP A 116 -4.38 7.69 -30.23
CA ASP A 116 -4.81 6.95 -29.04
C ASP A 116 -3.90 7.24 -27.82
N ASP A 117 -4.46 7.83 -26.77
CA ASP A 117 -3.80 8.25 -25.53
C ASP A 117 -4.01 7.27 -24.35
N ARG A 118 -4.73 6.16 -24.60
CA ARG A 118 -5.05 5.18 -23.56
C ARG A 118 -3.80 4.51 -22.98
N ALA A 119 -2.75 4.37 -23.79
CA ALA A 119 -1.45 3.91 -23.32
C ALA A 119 -0.85 4.86 -22.28
N SER A 120 -0.95 6.17 -22.50
CA SER A 120 -0.52 7.20 -21.54
C SER A 120 -1.29 7.08 -20.22
N TYR A 121 -2.62 6.95 -20.31
CA TYR A 121 -3.48 6.79 -19.13
C TYR A 121 -3.21 5.47 -18.39
N PHE A 122 -2.96 4.38 -19.12
CA PHE A 122 -2.56 3.12 -18.51
C PHE A 122 -1.24 3.25 -17.73
N LEU A 123 -0.24 3.94 -18.30
CA LEU A 123 1.06 4.16 -17.65
C LEU A 123 0.93 5.03 -16.40
N SER A 124 0.06 6.04 -16.42
CA SER A 124 -0.19 6.87 -15.23
C SER A 124 -0.83 6.06 -14.10
N LEU A 125 -1.77 5.17 -14.42
CA LEU A 125 -2.35 4.23 -13.45
C LEU A 125 -1.30 3.27 -12.88
N TYR A 126 -0.36 2.79 -13.71
CA TYR A 126 0.74 1.95 -13.24
C TYR A 126 1.63 2.70 -12.26
N ASP A 127 2.06 3.92 -12.62
CA ASP A 127 2.94 4.74 -11.77
C ASP A 127 2.29 5.11 -10.44
N ALA A 128 0.99 5.44 -10.44
CA ALA A 128 0.24 5.80 -9.24
C ALA A 128 -0.06 4.61 -8.30
N ASN A 129 0.02 3.36 -8.79
CA ASN A 129 -0.39 2.17 -8.03
C ASN A 129 0.72 1.11 -7.91
N LYS A 130 1.98 1.53 -7.94
CA LYS A 130 3.14 0.64 -7.74
C LYS A 130 3.11 -0.11 -6.41
N ASP A 131 2.52 0.50 -5.38
CA ASP A 131 2.35 -0.09 -4.04
C ASP A 131 1.46 -1.34 -4.07
N LEU A 132 0.53 -1.42 -5.04
CA LEU A 132 -0.40 -2.54 -5.18
C LEU A 132 0.14 -3.71 -6.01
N LEU A 133 1.35 -3.61 -6.59
CA LEU A 133 1.94 -4.65 -7.45
C LEU A 133 2.32 -5.94 -6.71
N ASN A 134 2.26 -5.96 -5.38
CA ASN A 134 2.41 -7.18 -4.58
C ASN A 134 1.12 -8.02 -4.59
N ASN A 135 -0.02 -7.43 -4.97
CA ASN A 135 -1.25 -8.17 -5.19
C ASN A 135 -1.19 -8.88 -6.55
N ALA A 136 -1.31 -10.20 -6.55
CA ALA A 136 -1.20 -11.02 -7.76
C ALA A 136 -2.23 -10.67 -8.84
N VAL A 137 -3.46 -10.30 -8.46
CA VAL A 137 -4.52 -9.91 -9.40
C VAL A 137 -4.17 -8.60 -10.09
N VAL A 138 -3.71 -7.61 -9.32
CA VAL A 138 -3.30 -6.30 -9.85
C VAL A 138 -2.09 -6.44 -10.77
N ALA A 139 -1.09 -7.22 -10.35
CA ALA A 139 0.09 -7.47 -11.17
C ALA A 139 -0.26 -8.14 -12.50
N GLU A 140 -1.17 -9.12 -12.49
CA GLU A 140 -1.62 -9.81 -13.70
C GLU A 140 -2.43 -8.87 -14.62
N GLU A 141 -3.29 -8.00 -14.08
CA GLU A 141 -4.03 -7.03 -14.89
C GLU A 141 -3.11 -5.98 -15.53
N PHE A 142 -2.10 -5.49 -14.81
CA PHE A 142 -1.08 -4.63 -15.43
C PHE A 142 -0.24 -5.38 -16.47
N ARG A 143 0.10 -6.65 -16.23
CA ARG A 143 0.81 -7.47 -17.22
C ARG A 143 -0.02 -7.60 -18.50
N SER A 144 -1.28 -8.01 -18.37
CA SER A 144 -2.18 -8.19 -19.51
C SER A 144 -2.48 -6.86 -20.23
N GLY A 145 -2.69 -5.78 -19.48
CA GLY A 145 -2.86 -4.43 -20.03
C GLY A 145 -1.63 -3.97 -20.80
N SER A 146 -0.42 -4.19 -20.26
CA SER A 146 0.82 -3.82 -20.96
C SER A 146 0.97 -4.56 -22.30
N GLU A 147 0.67 -5.86 -22.35
CA GLU A 147 0.74 -6.64 -23.60
C GLU A 147 -0.29 -6.15 -24.64
N HIS A 148 -1.48 -5.78 -24.19
CA HIS A 148 -2.50 -5.20 -25.05
C HIS A 148 -2.04 -3.85 -25.63
N PHE A 149 -1.60 -2.93 -24.77
CA PHE A 149 -1.19 -1.58 -25.20
C PHE A 149 0.11 -1.56 -26.00
N ILE A 150 1.01 -2.53 -25.84
CA ILE A 150 2.16 -2.71 -26.76
C ILE A 150 1.67 -2.94 -28.18
N THR A 151 0.66 -3.80 -28.34
CA THR A 151 0.09 -4.12 -29.65
C THR A 151 -0.63 -2.92 -30.25
N GLU A 152 -1.45 -2.22 -29.46
CA GLU A 152 -2.16 -1.02 -29.92
C GLU A 152 -1.21 0.13 -30.26
N SER A 153 -0.16 0.34 -29.45
CA SER A 153 0.88 1.35 -29.72
C SER A 153 1.59 1.06 -31.04
N MET A 154 1.91 -0.21 -31.34
CA MET A 154 2.51 -0.55 -32.64
C MET A 154 1.57 -0.32 -33.82
N LYS A 155 0.28 -0.62 -33.68
CA LYS A 155 -0.70 -0.29 -34.73
C LYS A 155 -0.74 1.21 -34.99
N ASN A 156 -0.71 2.01 -33.93
CA ASN A 156 -0.73 3.45 -34.01
C ASN A 156 0.54 4.00 -34.68
N ILE A 157 1.72 3.55 -34.24
CA ILE A 157 3.01 3.86 -34.85
C ILE A 157 3.02 3.47 -36.34
N ASN A 158 2.56 2.28 -36.70
CA ASN A 158 2.50 1.83 -38.09
C ASN A 158 1.57 2.72 -38.94
N TYR A 159 0.43 3.13 -38.39
CA TYR A 159 -0.52 3.99 -39.07
C TYR A 159 0.08 5.37 -39.40
N HIS A 160 0.74 6.01 -38.44
CA HIS A 160 1.28 7.36 -38.62
C HIS A 160 2.66 7.37 -39.30
N CYS A 161 3.51 6.38 -39.03
CA CYS A 161 4.87 6.34 -39.56
C CYS A 161 5.00 5.54 -40.86
N ARG A 162 3.92 4.90 -41.33
CA ARG A 162 3.87 4.06 -42.55
C ARG A 162 4.99 3.02 -42.60
N VAL A 163 5.22 2.35 -41.47
CA VAL A 163 6.21 1.26 -41.37
C VAL A 163 5.87 0.18 -42.39
N HIS A 164 6.80 -0.13 -43.29
CA HIS A 164 6.61 -1.16 -44.30
C HIS A 164 7.03 -2.53 -43.75
N PRO A 165 6.36 -3.64 -44.13
CA PRO A 165 6.80 -4.99 -43.75
C PRO A 165 8.25 -5.34 -44.13
N ASN A 166 8.82 -4.62 -45.10
CA ASN A 166 10.19 -4.82 -45.57
C ASN A 166 11.23 -4.00 -44.80
N ASP A 167 10.79 -3.20 -43.82
CA ASP A 167 11.67 -2.34 -43.04
C ASP A 167 12.53 -3.11 -42.02
N GLY A 168 12.37 -4.44 -41.96
CA GLY A 168 13.11 -5.31 -41.04
C GLY A 168 12.63 -5.22 -39.59
N LEU A 169 11.58 -4.44 -39.32
CA LEU A 169 10.89 -4.44 -38.04
C LEU A 169 10.00 -5.70 -37.99
N GLY A 170 10.37 -6.66 -37.13
CA GLY A 170 9.54 -7.84 -36.88
C GLY A 170 8.18 -7.49 -36.29
N HIS A 171 7.35 -8.49 -35.97
CA HIS A 171 5.99 -8.26 -35.45
C HIS A 171 5.95 -7.54 -34.09
N ARG A 172 7.03 -7.65 -33.31
CA ARG A 172 7.21 -6.96 -32.02
C ARG A 172 8.67 -6.50 -31.92
N PRO A 173 9.03 -5.37 -32.56
CA PRO A 173 10.41 -4.89 -32.57
C PRO A 173 10.84 -4.50 -31.15
N SER A 174 12.13 -4.70 -30.82
CA SER A 174 12.66 -4.14 -29.59
C SER A 174 12.62 -2.60 -29.63
N PRO A 175 12.59 -1.91 -28.48
CA PRO A 175 12.66 -0.45 -28.45
C PRO A 175 13.86 0.09 -29.25
N GLU A 176 15.00 -0.59 -29.17
CA GLU A 176 16.23 -0.22 -29.90
C GLU A 176 16.09 -0.38 -31.42
N GLN A 177 15.46 -1.46 -31.88
CA GLN A 177 15.18 -1.67 -33.30
C GLN A 177 14.28 -0.56 -33.86
N LEU A 178 13.26 -0.21 -33.07
CA LEU A 178 12.27 0.79 -33.44
C LEU A 178 12.86 2.21 -33.42
N GLU A 179 13.67 2.54 -32.41
CA GLU A 179 14.42 3.80 -32.33
C GLU A 179 15.44 3.94 -33.47
N GLY A 180 16.17 2.87 -33.78
CA GLY A 180 17.12 2.84 -34.89
C GLY A 180 16.44 3.03 -36.25
N TRP A 181 15.30 2.37 -36.47
CA TRP A 181 14.48 2.58 -37.66
C TRP A 181 13.98 4.02 -37.75
N TYR A 182 13.47 4.58 -36.65
CA TYR A 182 12.95 5.93 -36.61
C TYR A 182 14.03 6.97 -36.87
N ALA A 183 15.22 6.84 -36.27
CA ALA A 183 16.37 7.72 -36.49
C ALA A 183 16.79 7.73 -37.97
N LYS A 184 16.76 6.56 -38.64
CA LYS A 184 17.08 6.42 -40.06
C LYS A 184 16.05 7.09 -40.98
N ASN A 185 14.77 7.10 -40.58
CA ASN A 185 13.66 7.57 -41.41
C ASN A 185 13.14 8.97 -41.04
N ARG A 186 13.69 9.63 -40.01
CA ARG A 186 13.26 10.94 -39.48
C ARG A 186 13.34 12.11 -40.46
N GLY A 187 13.95 11.93 -41.65
CA GLY A 187 14.21 12.98 -42.65
C GLY A 187 13.31 12.97 -43.89
N THR A 188 12.30 12.10 -43.98
CA THR A 188 11.48 11.92 -45.20
C THR A 188 10.16 12.72 -45.23
N GLY A 189 9.97 13.69 -44.32
CA GLY A 189 9.05 14.82 -44.55
C GLY A 189 7.61 14.71 -44.00
N GLY A 190 7.35 13.96 -42.93
CA GLY A 190 6.08 14.04 -42.18
C GLY A 190 6.28 14.71 -40.82
N GLU A 191 5.43 15.67 -40.44
CA GLU A 191 5.49 16.34 -39.14
C GLU A 191 5.41 15.32 -37.99
N VAL A 192 6.48 15.26 -37.19
CA VAL A 192 6.71 14.21 -36.19
C VAL A 192 6.31 14.67 -34.78
N GLY A 193 5.26 15.49 -34.66
CA GLY A 193 4.94 16.24 -33.44
C GLY A 193 4.63 15.38 -32.20
N SER A 194 4.09 14.17 -32.40
CA SER A 194 3.51 13.31 -31.35
C SER A 194 4.00 11.85 -31.38
N VAL A 195 4.57 11.42 -32.50
CA VAL A 195 5.23 10.11 -32.69
C VAL A 195 6.34 9.83 -31.64
N PRO A 196 7.15 10.80 -31.17
CA PRO A 196 8.14 10.56 -30.12
C PRO A 196 7.52 10.07 -28.80
N LEU A 197 6.32 10.54 -28.45
CA LEU A 197 5.65 10.15 -27.21
C LEU A 197 5.24 8.68 -27.25
N GLN A 198 4.69 8.22 -28.36
CA GLN A 198 4.25 6.83 -28.51
C GLN A 198 5.41 5.83 -28.47
N PHE A 199 6.58 6.22 -28.98
CA PHE A 199 7.79 5.41 -28.83
C PHE A 199 8.24 5.28 -27.38
N VAL A 200 8.18 6.39 -26.63
CA VAL A 200 8.50 6.38 -25.19
C VAL A 200 7.52 5.50 -24.42
N GLU A 201 6.23 5.58 -24.75
CA GLU A 201 5.20 4.74 -24.15
C GLU A 201 5.40 3.27 -24.49
N TYR A 202 5.65 2.96 -25.77
CA TYR A 202 5.95 1.61 -26.23
C TYR A 202 7.10 0.97 -25.46
N ARG A 203 8.21 1.70 -25.31
CA ARG A 203 9.37 1.27 -24.54
C ARG A 203 8.99 0.96 -23.09
N LYS A 204 8.30 1.90 -22.41
CA LYS A 204 7.85 1.70 -21.02
C LYS A 204 6.93 0.51 -20.85
N LEU A 205 6.01 0.30 -21.79
CA LEU A 205 5.10 -0.84 -21.75
C LEU A 205 5.85 -2.17 -21.88
N ILE A 206 6.88 -2.26 -22.74
CA ILE A 206 7.75 -3.44 -22.83
C ILE A 206 8.47 -3.68 -21.50
N GLU A 207 9.09 -2.65 -20.93
CA GLU A 207 9.79 -2.76 -19.64
C GLU A 207 8.88 -3.27 -18.53
N ILE A 208 7.65 -2.74 -18.44
CA ILE A 208 6.64 -3.17 -17.48
C ILE A 208 6.25 -4.64 -17.72
N SER A 209 5.99 -5.01 -18.98
CA SER A 209 5.60 -6.37 -19.36
C SER A 209 6.65 -7.39 -18.94
N GLU A 210 7.92 -7.13 -19.26
CA GLU A 210 9.03 -8.03 -18.90
C GLU A 210 9.27 -8.09 -17.39
N ARG A 211 9.22 -6.94 -16.70
CA ARG A 211 9.35 -6.89 -15.23
C ARG A 211 8.26 -7.68 -14.51
N LEU A 212 7.03 -7.67 -15.04
CA LEU A 212 5.91 -8.41 -14.44
C LEU A 212 5.95 -9.90 -14.78
N LYS A 213 6.52 -10.29 -15.93
CA LYS A 213 6.75 -11.71 -16.27
C LYS A 213 7.79 -12.35 -15.36
N SER A 214 8.85 -11.65 -15.01
CA SER A 214 9.94 -12.17 -14.15
C SER A 214 9.54 -12.34 -12.67
N ARG A 215 8.30 -11.99 -12.29
CA ARG A 215 7.77 -12.09 -10.93
C ARG A 215 6.94 -13.35 -10.67
N ARG A 216 6.68 -14.17 -11.70
CA ARG A 216 6.12 -15.53 -11.54
C ARG A 216 7.22 -16.53 -11.23
#